data_AF-A0A0L8I2S9-F1
#
_entry.id   AF-A0A0L8I2S9-F1
#
_cell.length_a   1.000
_cell.length_b   1.000
_cell.length_c   1.000
_cell.angle_alpha   90.00
_cell.angle_beta   90.00
_cell.angle_gamma   90.00
#
_symmetry.space_group_name_H-M   'P 1'
#
loop_
_entity.id
_entity.type
_entity.pdbx_description
1 polymer ?
#
loop_
_entity_poly.entity_id
_entity_poly.type
_entity_poly.pdbx_seq_one_letter_code
_entity_poly.pdbx_strand_id
1 'polypeptide(L)'
;MKKQNVRTLSLIVCTFTYLLVGAAVFDALESEYENEMKRKLQSEESRLLHKYNISSEDFRVLTRNVIKSVPLKAGIQWKFAGAFYFATTVITTI
;
A
#
# COMPACT_ATOMS: atom_id res chain seq x y z
N MET A 1 24.08 -29.64 -21.15
CA MET A 1 24.25 -28.49 -20.20
C MET A 1 24.62 -29.01 -18.82
N LYS A 2 25.48 -28.32 -18.06
CA LYS A 2 25.79 -28.72 -16.67
C LYS A 2 24.49 -28.72 -15.84
N LYS A 3 24.30 -29.73 -14.97
CA LYS A 3 23.10 -29.86 -14.11
C LYS A 3 22.78 -28.58 -13.32
N GLN A 4 23.81 -27.85 -12.88
CA GLN A 4 23.66 -26.57 -12.17
C GLN A 4 22.99 -25.49 -13.04
N ASN A 5 23.39 -25.36 -14.30
CA ASN A 5 22.85 -24.35 -15.21
C ASN A 5 21.39 -24.65 -15.55
N VAL A 6 21.04 -25.94 -15.69
CA VAL A 6 19.65 -26.36 -15.89
C VAL A 6 18.81 -26.02 -14.66
N ARG A 7 19.28 -26.34 -13.45
CA ARG A 7 18.57 -26.00 -12.20
C ARG A 7 18.33 -24.49 -12.07
N THR A 8 19.34 -23.67 -12.32
CA THR A 8 19.20 -22.20 -12.24
C THR A 8 18.19 -21.68 -13.27
N LEU A 9 18.27 -22.15 -14.51
CA LEU A 9 17.33 -21.74 -15.55
C LEU A 9 15.89 -22.16 -15.22
N SER A 10 15.70 -23.39 -14.72
CA SER A 10 14.38 -23.86 -14.28
C SER A 10 13.80 -23.03 -13.14
N LEU A 11 14.62 -22.64 -12.16
CA LEU A 11 14.18 -21.75 -11.07
C LEU A 11 13.77 -20.38 -11.60
N ILE A 12 14.54 -19.80 -12.52
CA ILE A 12 14.20 -18.50 -13.15
C ILE A 12 12.85 -18.58 -13.85
N VAL A 13 12.65 -19.60 -14.71
CA VAL A 13 11.38 -19.78 -15.43
C VAL A 13 10.22 -20.01 -14.47
N CYS A 14 10.42 -20.82 -13.42
CA CYS A 14 9.41 -21.06 -12.40
C CYS A 14 9.01 -19.77 -11.66
N THR A 15 9.99 -18.97 -11.22
CA THR A 15 9.74 -17.70 -10.54
C THR A 15 8.97 -16.72 -11.42
N PHE A 16 9.36 -16.57 -12.70
CA PHE A 16 8.61 -15.70 -13.62
C PHE A 16 7.18 -16.18 -13.83
N THR A 17 6.98 -17.49 -14.00
CA THR A 17 5.65 -18.06 -14.17
C THR A 17 4.80 -17.85 -12.91
N TYR A 18 5.39 -18.03 -11.72
CA TYR A 18 4.74 -17.78 -10.43
C TYR A 18 4.30 -16.31 -10.29
N LEU A 19 5.16 -15.37 -10.67
CA LEU A 19 4.83 -13.94 -10.66
C LEU A 19 3.69 -13.60 -11.64
N LEU A 20 3.71 -14.16 -12.85
CA LEU A 20 2.65 -13.92 -13.85
C LEU A 20 1.29 -14.48 -13.40
N VAL A 21 1.28 -15.69 -12.85
CA VAL A 21 0.07 -16.31 -12.30
C VAL A 21 -0.43 -15.49 -11.11
N GLY A 22 0.46 -15.09 -10.20
CA GLY A 22 0.12 -14.23 -9.07
C GLY A 22 -0.50 -12.91 -9.53
N ALA A 23 0.08 -12.25 -10.54
CA ALA A 23 -0.47 -11.02 -11.10
C ALA A 23 -1.88 -11.21 -11.68
N ALA A 24 -2.12 -12.30 -12.42
CA ALA A 24 -3.44 -12.60 -12.97
C ALA A 24 -4.48 -12.88 -11.86
N VAL A 25 -4.09 -13.58 -10.79
CA VAL A 25 -4.97 -13.86 -9.66
C VAL A 25 -5.29 -12.58 -8.88
N PHE A 26 -4.28 -11.75 -8.57
CA PHE A 26 -4.53 -10.48 -7.88
C PHE A 26 -5.38 -9.52 -8.70
N ASP A 27 -5.17 -9.45 -10.02
CA ASP A 27 -6.01 -8.63 -10.91
C ASP A 27 -7.47 -9.11 -10.89
N ALA A 28 -7.69 -10.42 -10.99
CA ALA A 28 -9.04 -10.99 -10.96
C ALA A 28 -9.76 -10.79 -9.61
N LEU A 29 -9.03 -10.67 -8.50
CA LEU A 29 -9.61 -10.55 -7.16
C LEU A 29 -9.75 -9.09 -6.69
N GLU A 30 -8.76 -8.23 -6.96
CA GLU A 30 -8.65 -6.91 -6.33
C GLU A 30 -9.05 -5.76 -7.27
N SER A 31 -8.92 -5.91 -8.59
CA SER A 31 -9.07 -4.78 -9.52
C SER A 31 -10.47 -4.18 -9.55
N GLU A 32 -11.53 -5.00 -9.45
CA GLU A 32 -12.89 -4.47 -9.39
C GLU A 32 -13.16 -3.74 -8.07
N TYR A 33 -12.69 -4.33 -6.96
CA TYR A 33 -12.83 -3.77 -5.62
C TYR A 33 -12.11 -2.41 -5.47
N GLU A 34 -10.87 -2.30 -5.97
CA GLU A 34 -10.12 -1.04 -5.99
C GLU A 34 -10.87 0.04 -6.78
N ASN A 35 -11.39 -0.30 -7.95
CA ASN A 35 -12.14 0.62 -8.79
C ASN A 35 -13.44 1.09 -8.12
N GLU A 36 -14.16 0.19 -7.44
CA GLU A 36 -15.36 0.54 -6.69
C GLU A 36 -15.04 1.44 -5.49
N MET A 37 -14.00 1.10 -4.73
CA MET A 37 -13.53 1.90 -3.59
C MET A 37 -13.13 3.31 -4.04
N LYS A 38 -12.40 3.42 -5.15
CA LYS A 38 -12.01 4.71 -5.74
C LYS A 38 -13.24 5.56 -6.10
N ARG A 39 -14.23 4.97 -6.77
CA ARG A 39 -15.48 5.67 -7.10
C ARG A 39 -16.23 6.14 -5.84
N LYS A 40 -16.34 5.28 -4.82
CA LYS A 40 -16.96 5.63 -3.53
C LYS A 40 -16.25 6.80 -2.85
N LEU A 41 -14.91 6.75 -2.77
CA LEU A 41 -14.11 7.82 -2.17
C LEU A 41 -14.25 9.14 -2.93
N GLN A 42 -14.24 9.12 -4.26
CA GLN A 42 -14.42 10.32 -5.09
C GLN A 42 -15.82 10.93 -4.95
N SER A 43 -16.85 10.09 -4.83
CA SER A 43 -18.22 10.52 -4.55
C SER A 43 -18.32 11.19 -3.18
N GLU A 44 -17.73 10.58 -2.15
CA GLU A 44 -17.72 11.13 -0.79
C GLU A 44 -16.93 12.45 -0.72
N GLU A 45 -15.78 12.53 -1.38
CA GLU A 45 -15.01 13.77 -1.52
C GLU A 45 -15.86 14.88 -2.14
N SER A 46 -16.49 14.62 -3.29
CA SER A 46 -17.35 15.60 -3.98
C SER A 46 -18.51 16.06 -3.10
N ARG A 47 -19.13 15.13 -2.36
CA ARG A 47 -20.19 15.41 -1.40
C ARG A 47 -19.72 16.32 -0.28
N LEU A 48 -18.52 16.10 0.27
CA LEU A 48 -17.93 16.91 1.34
C LEU A 48 -17.54 18.30 0.84
N LEU A 49 -16.90 18.40 -0.32
CA LEU A 49 -16.54 19.67 -0.95
C LEU A 49 -17.76 20.57 -1.12
N HIS A 50 -18.84 20.03 -1.69
CA HIS A 50 -20.09 20.78 -1.89
C HIS A 50 -20.80 21.09 -0.55
N LYS A 51 -20.92 20.11 0.35
CA LYS A 51 -21.65 20.29 1.62
C LYS A 51 -21.04 21.37 2.51
N TYR A 52 -19.71 21.49 2.50
CA TYR A 52 -18.98 22.43 3.36
C TYR A 52 -18.36 23.60 2.59
N ASN A 53 -18.65 23.74 1.30
CA ASN A 53 -18.13 24.79 0.43
C ASN A 53 -16.59 24.91 0.51
N ILE A 54 -15.91 23.77 0.45
CA ILE A 54 -14.44 23.68 0.53
C ILE A 54 -13.88 23.75 -0.89
N SER A 55 -12.85 24.58 -1.11
CA SER A 55 -12.15 24.61 -2.39
C SER A 55 -11.28 23.35 -2.58
N SER A 56 -11.04 22.94 -3.82
CA SER A 56 -10.16 21.79 -4.08
C SER A 56 -8.74 22.00 -3.55
N GLU A 57 -8.26 23.24 -3.50
CA GLU A 57 -6.95 23.57 -2.95
C GLU A 57 -6.92 23.40 -1.42
N ASP A 58 -7.92 23.91 -0.71
CA ASP A 58 -8.02 23.77 0.74
C ASP A 58 -8.22 22.30 1.14
N PHE A 59 -8.98 21.53 0.36
CA PHE A 59 -9.15 20.11 0.59
C PHE A 59 -7.83 19.33 0.41
N ARG A 60 -6.98 19.73 -0.54
CA ARG A 60 -5.63 19.17 -0.70
C ARG A 60 -4.74 19.47 0.51
N VAL A 61 -4.80 20.70 1.03
CA VAL A 61 -4.08 21.08 2.25
C VAL A 61 -4.59 20.27 3.45
N LEU A 62 -5.91 20.14 3.60
CA LEU A 62 -6.53 19.32 4.65
C LEU A 62 -6.08 17.86 4.57
N THR A 63 -6.15 17.26 3.39
CA THR A 63 -5.73 15.87 3.14
C THR A 63 -4.26 15.66 3.50
N ARG A 64 -3.38 16.58 3.07
CA ARG A 64 -1.96 16.55 3.43
C ARG A 64 -1.75 16.59 4.95
N ASN A 65 -2.47 17.45 5.64
CA ASN A 65 -2.38 17.57 7.10
C ASN A 65 -2.88 16.29 7.80
N VAL A 66 -3.98 15.71 7.32
CA VAL A 66 -4.50 14.44 7.83
C VAL A 66 -3.49 13.32 7.64
N ILE A 67 -2.92 13.15 6.44
CA ILE A 67 -1.90 12.12 6.16
C ILE A 67 -0.69 12.29 7.09
N LYS A 68 -0.18 13.51 7.24
CA LYS A 68 0.95 13.80 8.15
C LYS A 68 0.62 13.56 9.62
N SER A 69 -0.66 13.63 10.00
CA SER A 69 -1.10 13.37 11.37
C SER A 69 -1.28 11.88 11.69
N VAL A 70 -1.35 10.99 10.70
CA VAL A 70 -1.58 9.55 10.92
C VAL A 70 -0.60 8.94 11.91
N PRO A 71 0.74 9.16 11.81
CA PRO A 71 1.69 8.63 12.78
C PRO A 71 1.47 9.16 14.20
N LEU A 72 0.97 10.39 14.33
CA LEU A 72 0.71 11.04 15.61
C LEU A 72 -0.54 10.45 16.30
N LYS A 73 -1.53 10.01 15.52
CA LYS A 73 -2.75 9.35 16.05
C LYS A 73 -2.43 8.00 16.71
N ALA A 74 -1.37 7.32 16.28
CA ALA A 74 -0.90 6.09 16.89
C ALA A 74 -0.16 6.31 18.23
N GLY A 75 -0.08 7.55 18.73
CA GLY A 75 0.62 7.90 19.96
C GLY A 75 2.11 8.18 19.75
N ILE A 76 2.89 8.17 20.85
CA ILE A 76 4.32 8.50 20.80
C ILE A 76 5.13 7.29 20.34
N GLN A 77 5.40 7.21 19.05
CA GLN A 77 6.12 6.09 18.42
C GLN A 77 7.63 6.07 18.70
N TRP A 78 8.25 7.21 19.00
CA TRP A 78 9.71 7.32 19.19
C TRP A 78 10.16 7.38 20.65
N LYS A 79 9.37 6.80 21.56
CA LYS A 79 9.84 6.44 22.91
C LYS A 79 10.47 5.05 22.89
N PHE A 80 11.15 4.67 23.96
CA PHE A 80 11.92 3.41 24.06
C PHE A 80 11.16 2.20 23.52
N ALA A 81 9.90 1.96 23.93
CA ALA A 81 9.12 0.81 23.48
C ALA A 81 8.87 0.78 21.95
N GLY A 82 8.51 1.92 21.35
CA GLY A 82 8.28 2.00 19.91
C GLY A 82 9.57 1.97 19.10
N ALA A 83 10.65 2.58 19.61
CA ALA A 83 11.99 2.46 19.01
C ALA A 83 12.52 1.01 19.07
N PHE A 84 12.28 0.31 20.17
CA PHE A 84 12.65 -1.10 20.32
C PHE A 84 11.85 -2.02 19.39
N TYR A 85 10.55 -1.77 19.24
CA TYR A 85 9.71 -2.46 18.25
C TYR A 85 10.21 -2.21 16.83
N PHE A 86 10.49 -0.95 16.47
CA PHE A 86 11.05 -0.60 15.17
C PHE A 86 12.37 -1.33 14.88
N ALA A 87 13.29 -1.37 15.86
CA ALA A 87 14.54 -2.12 15.71
C ALA A 87 14.28 -3.62 15.44
N THR A 88 13.27 -4.21 16.08
CA THR A 88 12.87 -5.60 15.83
C THR A 88 12.39 -5.77 14.39
N THR A 89 11.50 -4.90 13.89
CA THR A 89 11.01 -4.98 12.49
C THR A 89 12.14 -4.92 11.46
N VAL A 90 13.19 -4.11 11.73
CA VAL A 90 14.37 -4.00 10.86
C VAL A 90 15.19 -5.30 10.85
N ILE A 91 15.50 -5.86 12.02
CA ILE A 91 16.33 -7.08 12.09
C ILE A 91 15.57 -8.33 11.61
N THR A 92 14.23 -8.34 11.71
CA THR A 92 13.40 -9.48 11.27
C THR A 92 12.92 -9.36 9.82
N THR A 93 13.22 -8.27 9.12
CA THR A 93 12.83 -8.01 7.73
C THR A 93 11.31 -8.17 7.48
N ILE A 94 10.49 -7.64 8.39
CA ILE A 94 9.03 -7.52 8.22
C ILE A 94 8.75 -6.27 7.37
#